data_AF-A0A2N6EP61-F1
#
_entry.id   AF-A0A2N6EP61-F1
#
_cell.length_a   1.000
_cell.length_b   1.000
_cell.length_c   1.000
_cell.angle_alpha   90.00
_cell.angle_beta   90.00
_cell.angle_gamma   90.00
#
_symmetry.space_group_name_H-M   'P 1'
#
loop_
_entity.id
_entity.type
_entity.pdbx_description
1 polymer ?
#
loop_
_entity_poly.entity_id
_entity_poly.type
_entity_poly.pdbx_seq_one_letter_code
_entity_poly.pdbx_strand_id
1 'polypeptide(L)'
;MKVILTDRGRELEQLEPLLLQQFVEKEQAETIDRRLMALAEILQGQVSIDLLAGLELPQVYQWLQEALGFLDHRSAEVKVELCQMDGGDRYFLFCNAPDANHIFSSIQEYLHRQSLQFRAVSHPIINMRREKGKLTSLGVADGEGVRESFVWILLERLPSQLVAAVKKDLSTIITAALQISHDRPATLDQIEQLREIPGLSCYGELFNWLIEDNYIPVAYRSYLLSEQGEEASVNDTPETALGIGKLYNQILSQEQEPVNLFDVVLSSRLLHGGNVAQEKTEQRSPIHRFERLTYLGFRETLSDGRVREHAFWGFYTQKSIDENTFSIPSLRQRIENAQESLGIVKQSHNYRKTVQIFNTFPKVELFLLGDDELRRLVRSFIQLHRQAGVKVVVAPSMSELGLTLLLIMPKEFYTPEHLQRIDAYLERHFRATSVESRIIHLSVDYLSLHVNLRLRTPEVHLDLHRLEQGLTRLAQPWKLKFRHLLEKTLPDAADLWQRYSKVFKSDYRERTHPRFAVRDVQNVEKLLSIDQDVFDI
;
A
#
# COMPACT_ATOMS: atom_id res chain seq x y z
N MET A 1 -33.16 2.74 -19.94
CA MET A 1 -33.38 1.37 -19.43
C MET A 1 -33.41 1.47 -17.92
N LYS A 2 -34.56 1.23 -17.27
CA LYS A 2 -34.68 1.25 -15.80
C LYS A 2 -34.30 -0.14 -15.29
N VAL A 3 -33.22 -0.23 -14.53
CA VAL A 3 -32.79 -1.48 -13.88
C VAL A 3 -33.40 -1.47 -12.49
N ILE A 4 -34.29 -2.41 -12.20
CA ILE A 4 -34.89 -2.58 -10.87
C ILE A 4 -34.14 -3.71 -10.19
N LEU A 5 -33.51 -3.41 -9.07
CA LEU A 5 -32.81 -4.41 -8.26
C LEU A 5 -33.79 -5.01 -7.26
N THR A 6 -33.84 -6.34 -7.22
CA THR A 6 -34.68 -7.09 -6.27
C THR A 6 -33.81 -8.05 -5.46
N ASP A 7 -34.11 -8.19 -4.17
CA ASP A 7 -33.61 -9.29 -3.33
C ASP A 7 -34.81 -10.04 -2.73
N ARG A 8 -34.79 -11.37 -2.84
CA ARG A 8 -35.90 -12.27 -2.42
C ARG A 8 -37.29 -11.80 -2.86
N GLY A 9 -37.41 -11.18 -4.03
CA GLY A 9 -38.68 -10.71 -4.60
C GLY A 9 -39.19 -9.36 -4.08
N ARG A 10 -38.39 -8.62 -3.30
CA ARG A 10 -38.71 -7.25 -2.85
C ARG A 10 -37.86 -6.25 -3.62
N GLU A 11 -38.47 -5.15 -4.09
CA GLU A 11 -37.74 -4.05 -4.71
C GLU A 11 -36.87 -3.35 -3.65
N LEU A 12 -35.56 -3.33 -3.89
CA LEU A 12 -34.59 -2.76 -2.95
C LEU A 12 -34.89 -1.28 -2.66
N GLU A 13 -35.37 -0.53 -3.66
CA GLU A 13 -35.74 0.90 -3.55
C GLU A 13 -36.93 1.17 -2.62
N GLN A 14 -37.75 0.16 -2.30
CA GLN A 14 -38.99 0.32 -1.51
C GLN A 14 -38.85 -0.19 -0.07
N LEU A 15 -37.81 -0.97 0.24
CA LEU A 15 -37.63 -1.60 1.54
C LEU A 15 -37.29 -0.61 2.66
N GLU A 16 -36.46 0.40 2.39
CA GLU A 16 -36.01 1.36 3.41
C GLU A 16 -37.11 2.33 3.88
N PRO A 17 -37.94 2.94 3.00
CA PRO A 17 -39.00 3.86 3.44
C PRO A 17 -40.16 3.16 4.16
N LEU A 18 -40.48 1.91 3.79
CA LEU A 18 -41.56 1.11 4.39
C LEU A 18 -41.24 0.69 5.83
N LEU A 19 -39.97 0.36 6.13
CA LEU A 19 -39.53 0.04 7.49
C LEU A 19 -39.73 1.24 8.43
N LEU A 20 -39.32 2.45 8.01
CA LEU A 20 -39.48 3.68 8.79
C LEU A 20 -40.95 4.08 8.98
N GLN A 21 -41.80 3.92 7.96
CA GLN A 21 -43.25 4.15 8.14
C GLN A 21 -43.85 3.18 9.18
N GLN A 22 -43.46 1.91 9.16
CA GLN A 22 -43.92 0.94 10.16
C GLN A 22 -43.34 1.20 11.57
N PHE A 23 -42.13 1.76 11.67
CA PHE A 23 -41.57 2.27 12.93
C PHE A 23 -42.43 3.40 13.51
N VAL A 24 -42.75 4.40 12.70
CA VAL A 24 -43.57 5.55 13.07
C VAL A 24 -44.99 5.14 13.47
N GLU A 25 -45.58 4.13 12.81
CA GLU A 25 -46.93 3.63 13.11
C GLU A 25 -47.01 2.84 14.43
N LYS A 26 -45.95 2.10 14.81
CA LYS A 26 -45.94 1.31 16.06
C LYS A 26 -45.63 2.14 17.31
N GLU A 27 -44.94 3.26 17.16
CA GLU A 27 -44.53 4.17 18.26
C GLU A 27 -45.58 5.24 18.64
N GLN A 28 -46.72 5.35 17.96
CA GLN A 28 -47.81 6.26 18.38
C GLN A 28 -48.41 5.92 19.77
N ALA A 29 -47.92 4.88 20.46
CA ALA A 29 -48.37 4.44 21.78
C ALA A 29 -47.48 4.88 22.96
N GLU A 30 -46.23 5.36 22.76
CA GLU A 30 -45.31 5.76 23.85
C GLU A 30 -44.51 7.06 23.55
N THR A 31 -43.92 7.66 24.59
CA THR A 31 -43.25 8.98 24.55
C THR A 31 -41.97 8.95 23.68
N ILE A 32 -41.96 9.71 22.57
CA ILE A 32 -40.92 9.70 21.52
C ILE A 32 -39.53 10.14 22.02
N ASP A 33 -38.51 9.28 21.93
CA ASP A 33 -37.10 9.71 21.97
C ASP A 33 -36.68 10.21 20.58
N ARG A 34 -36.71 11.54 20.39
CA ARG A 34 -36.33 12.19 19.13
C ARG A 34 -34.93 11.82 18.64
N ARG A 35 -34.03 11.40 19.54
CA ARG A 35 -32.66 11.00 19.20
C ARG A 35 -32.65 9.64 18.48
N LEU A 36 -33.53 8.73 18.86
CA LEU A 36 -33.63 7.41 18.24
C LEU A 36 -34.07 7.53 16.78
N MET A 37 -35.07 8.36 16.51
CA MET A 37 -35.54 8.65 15.15
C MET A 37 -34.45 9.29 14.30
N ALA A 38 -33.77 10.30 14.82
CA ALA A 38 -32.67 10.94 14.09
C ALA A 38 -31.51 9.96 13.82
N LEU A 39 -31.25 8.99 14.69
CA LEU A 39 -30.22 7.97 14.48
C LEU A 39 -30.66 6.98 13.38
N ALA A 40 -31.93 6.57 13.39
CA ALA A 40 -32.49 5.70 12.35
C ALA A 40 -32.41 6.37 10.97
N GLU A 41 -32.76 7.65 10.87
CA GLU A 41 -32.67 8.44 9.63
C GLU A 41 -31.22 8.53 9.12
N ILE A 42 -30.25 8.78 10.00
CA ILE A 42 -28.83 8.85 9.62
C ILE A 42 -28.32 7.51 9.10
N LEU A 43 -28.71 6.41 9.75
CA LEU A 43 -28.25 5.06 9.40
C LEU A 43 -28.93 4.51 8.14
N GLN A 44 -30.12 5.00 7.79
CA GLN A 44 -30.86 4.58 6.59
C GLN A 44 -29.97 4.61 5.34
N GLY A 45 -29.23 5.70 5.13
CA GLY A 45 -28.36 5.84 3.95
C GLY A 45 -27.05 5.06 3.99
N GLN A 46 -26.81 4.23 5.02
CA GLN A 46 -25.50 3.62 5.31
C GLN A 46 -25.57 2.11 5.60
N VAL A 47 -26.75 1.52 5.73
CA VAL A 47 -26.93 0.09 6.07
C VAL A 47 -27.19 -0.72 4.80
N SER A 48 -26.51 -1.86 4.64
CA SER A 48 -26.79 -2.77 3.52
C SER A 48 -28.21 -3.33 3.60
N ILE A 49 -28.92 -3.30 2.47
CA ILE A 49 -30.30 -3.79 2.37
C ILE A 49 -30.39 -5.30 2.71
N ASP A 50 -29.33 -6.07 2.43
CA ASP A 50 -29.24 -7.49 2.79
C ASP A 50 -29.30 -7.73 4.30
N LEU A 51 -28.83 -6.76 5.11
CA LEU A 51 -28.93 -6.83 6.56
C LEU A 51 -30.38 -6.61 7.00
N LEU A 52 -31.07 -5.62 6.42
CA LEU A 52 -32.43 -5.25 6.77
C LEU A 52 -33.46 -6.29 6.29
N ALA A 53 -33.22 -6.95 5.16
CA ALA A 53 -34.13 -7.92 4.57
C ALA A 53 -34.40 -9.16 5.45
N GLY A 54 -33.54 -9.43 6.44
CA GLY A 54 -33.64 -10.57 7.35
C GLY A 54 -34.09 -10.26 8.77
N LEU A 55 -34.43 -9.00 9.10
CA LEU A 55 -34.71 -8.56 10.46
C LEU A 55 -36.19 -8.22 10.67
N GLU A 56 -36.71 -8.54 11.85
CA GLU A 56 -38.03 -8.08 12.27
C GLU A 56 -37.94 -6.68 12.92
N LEU A 57 -38.98 -5.86 12.79
CA LEU A 57 -39.02 -4.50 13.35
C LEU A 57 -38.64 -4.42 14.85
N PRO A 58 -39.10 -5.32 15.75
CA PRO A 58 -38.70 -5.26 17.15
C PRO A 58 -37.19 -5.44 17.35
N GLN A 59 -36.55 -6.25 16.50
CA GLN A 59 -35.12 -6.50 16.56
C GLN A 59 -34.33 -5.27 16.09
N VAL A 60 -34.77 -4.63 15.01
CA VAL A 60 -34.16 -3.39 14.52
C VAL A 60 -34.31 -2.27 15.57
N TYR A 61 -35.47 -2.19 16.24
CA TYR A 61 -35.69 -1.24 17.35
C TYR A 61 -34.70 -1.45 18.49
N GLN A 62 -34.56 -2.70 18.97
CA GLN A 62 -33.63 -3.05 20.03
C GLN A 62 -32.18 -2.66 19.67
N TRP A 63 -31.76 -2.93 18.44
CA TRP A 63 -30.41 -2.59 17.98
C TRP A 63 -30.16 -1.08 17.95
N LEU A 64 -31.16 -0.29 17.53
CA LEU A 64 -31.08 1.17 17.57
C LEU A 64 -31.01 1.69 19.01
N GLN A 65 -31.74 1.07 19.94
CA GLN A 65 -31.65 1.42 21.37
C GLN A 65 -30.27 1.10 21.94
N GLU A 66 -29.67 -0.04 21.59
CA GLU A 66 -28.30 -0.38 22.00
C GLU A 66 -27.27 0.62 21.45
N ALA A 67 -27.38 0.98 20.17
CA ALA A 67 -26.52 2.00 19.55
C ALA A 67 -26.70 3.38 20.20
N LEU A 68 -27.94 3.81 20.47
CA LEU A 68 -28.21 5.08 21.14
C LEU A 68 -27.71 5.07 22.58
N GLY A 69 -27.89 3.96 23.32
CA GLY A 69 -27.37 3.78 24.67
C GLY A 69 -25.84 3.83 24.71
N PHE A 70 -25.17 3.27 23.70
CA PHE A 70 -23.74 3.44 23.52
C PHE A 70 -23.37 4.92 23.28
N LEU A 71 -24.13 5.66 22.48
CA LEU A 71 -23.86 7.07 22.19
C LEU A 71 -24.24 8.02 23.33
N ASP A 72 -25.11 7.64 24.26
CA ASP A 72 -25.69 8.53 25.27
C ASP A 72 -24.64 9.16 26.19
N HIS A 73 -23.58 8.43 26.52
CA HIS A 73 -22.51 8.95 27.38
C HIS A 73 -21.11 8.65 26.86
N ARG A 74 -20.27 9.68 26.76
CA ARG A 74 -18.85 9.57 26.42
C ARG A 74 -17.98 10.33 27.42
N SER A 75 -17.15 9.60 28.16
CA SER A 75 -16.26 10.13 29.20
C SER A 75 -14.81 10.37 28.74
N ALA A 76 -14.41 9.74 27.63
CA ALA A 76 -13.09 9.89 27.01
C ALA A 76 -13.25 10.19 25.52
N GLU A 77 -12.21 10.72 24.88
CA GLU A 77 -12.29 11.10 23.46
C GLU A 77 -12.63 9.93 22.53
N VAL A 78 -12.10 8.73 22.84
CA VAL A 78 -12.37 7.48 22.13
C VAL A 78 -13.23 6.57 23.00
N LYS A 79 -14.33 6.09 22.44
CA LYS A 79 -15.17 5.06 23.05
C LYS A 79 -15.27 3.86 22.11
N VAL A 80 -14.94 2.66 22.61
CA VAL A 80 -15.08 1.39 21.89
C VAL A 80 -15.79 0.40 22.80
N GLU A 81 -16.86 -0.24 22.32
CA GLU A 81 -17.57 -1.28 23.05
C GLU A 81 -17.89 -2.47 22.14
N LEU A 82 -17.83 -3.67 22.74
CA LEU A 82 -18.22 -4.93 22.11
C LEU A 82 -19.41 -5.48 22.88
N CYS A 83 -20.62 -5.26 22.36
CA CYS A 83 -21.87 -5.71 22.98
C CYS A 83 -22.20 -7.11 22.46
N GLN A 84 -22.24 -8.10 23.35
CA GLN A 84 -22.55 -9.49 22.99
C GLN A 84 -24.03 -9.60 22.60
N MET A 85 -24.31 -10.33 21.51
CA MET A 85 -25.67 -10.64 21.07
C MET A 85 -26.14 -12.01 21.56
N ASP A 86 -27.45 -12.22 21.53
CA ASP A 86 -28.07 -13.52 21.80
C ASP A 86 -27.53 -14.59 20.83
N GLY A 87 -26.85 -15.62 21.36
CA GLY A 87 -26.20 -16.67 20.57
C GLY A 87 -24.72 -16.92 20.89
N GLY A 88 -24.10 -16.09 21.73
CA GLY A 88 -22.87 -16.43 22.47
C GLY A 88 -21.54 -15.99 21.85
N ASP A 89 -21.42 -15.90 20.52
CA ASP A 89 -20.16 -15.54 19.84
C ASP A 89 -20.28 -14.37 18.84
N ARG A 90 -21.47 -13.76 18.76
CA ARG A 90 -21.76 -12.58 17.94
C ARG A 90 -21.69 -11.30 18.77
N TYR A 91 -21.16 -10.24 18.17
CA TYR A 91 -20.98 -8.96 18.85
C TYR A 91 -21.32 -7.79 17.95
N PHE A 92 -21.94 -6.76 18.54
CA PHE A 92 -21.87 -5.42 17.99
C PHE A 92 -20.58 -4.75 18.44
N LEU A 93 -19.78 -4.35 17.47
CA LEU A 93 -18.65 -3.45 17.69
C LEU A 93 -19.13 -2.01 17.43
N PHE A 94 -19.16 -1.22 18.49
CA PHE A 94 -19.44 0.21 18.44
C PHE A 94 -18.18 1.01 18.72
N CYS A 95 -17.85 1.94 17.84
CA CYS A 95 -16.78 2.92 18.07
C CYS A 95 -17.34 4.34 17.89
N ASN A 96 -16.93 5.28 18.74
CA ASN A 96 -17.23 6.69 18.59
C ASN A 96 -16.05 7.56 19.02
N ALA A 97 -15.73 8.55 18.21
CA ALA A 97 -14.64 9.51 18.41
C ALA A 97 -14.95 10.81 17.63
N PRO A 98 -14.27 11.93 17.92
CA PRO A 98 -14.21 13.05 16.98
C PRO A 98 -13.82 12.58 15.57
N ASP A 99 -14.34 13.25 14.55
CA ASP A 99 -14.08 12.85 13.17
C ASP A 99 -12.61 13.07 12.78
N ALA A 100 -11.99 12.04 12.20
CA ALA A 100 -10.62 12.07 11.72
C ALA A 100 -10.41 11.10 10.55
N ASN A 101 -9.40 11.41 9.73
CA ASN A 101 -9.07 10.59 8.58
C ASN A 101 -8.67 9.17 8.98
N HIS A 102 -9.04 8.21 8.12
CA HIS A 102 -8.66 6.81 8.20
C HIS A 102 -9.21 5.99 9.39
N ILE A 103 -10.05 6.53 10.28
CA ILE A 103 -10.67 5.77 11.39
C ILE A 103 -11.28 4.46 10.87
N PHE A 104 -12.28 4.56 9.98
CA PHE A 104 -13.01 3.38 9.51
C PHE A 104 -12.11 2.41 8.72
N SER A 105 -11.30 2.94 7.78
CA SER A 105 -10.39 2.10 6.99
C SER A 105 -9.38 1.33 7.83
N SER A 106 -8.96 1.88 8.97
CA SER A 106 -8.02 1.23 9.89
C SER A 106 -8.69 0.14 10.72
N ILE A 107 -9.93 0.38 11.18
CA ILE A 107 -10.75 -0.63 11.86
C ILE A 107 -11.00 -1.82 10.92
N GLN A 108 -11.42 -1.53 9.68
CA GLN A 108 -11.70 -2.57 8.69
C GLN A 108 -10.46 -3.43 8.40
N GLU A 109 -9.30 -2.81 8.18
CA GLU A 109 -8.06 -3.53 7.92
C GLU A 109 -7.62 -4.37 9.14
N TYR A 110 -7.76 -3.83 10.35
CA TYR A 110 -7.47 -4.58 11.58
C TYR A 110 -8.32 -5.86 11.67
N LEU A 111 -9.64 -5.74 11.48
CA LEU A 111 -10.54 -6.89 11.52
C LEU A 111 -10.20 -7.91 10.44
N HIS A 112 -9.94 -7.46 9.21
CA HIS A 112 -9.56 -8.33 8.10
C HIS A 112 -8.29 -9.12 8.41
N ARG A 113 -7.25 -8.47 8.95
CA ARG A 113 -5.98 -9.12 9.28
C ARG A 113 -6.06 -10.04 10.49
N GLN A 114 -6.96 -9.77 11.42
CA GLN A 114 -7.29 -10.70 12.52
C GLN A 114 -8.21 -11.84 12.07
N SER A 115 -8.54 -11.94 10.77
CA SER A 115 -9.50 -12.92 10.22
C SER A 115 -10.88 -12.86 10.90
N LEU A 116 -11.26 -11.68 11.42
CA LEU A 116 -12.55 -11.45 12.04
C LEU A 116 -13.56 -11.05 10.95
N GLN A 117 -14.53 -11.94 10.72
CA GLN A 117 -15.58 -11.70 9.74
C GLN A 117 -16.70 -10.84 10.34
N PHE A 118 -17.16 -9.87 9.56
CA PHE A 118 -18.33 -9.08 9.87
C PHE A 118 -19.36 -9.19 8.76
N ARG A 119 -20.64 -9.18 9.14
CA ARG A 119 -21.77 -9.33 8.22
C ARG A 119 -22.31 -8.00 7.73
N ALA A 120 -22.19 -6.97 8.56
CA ALA A 120 -22.66 -5.63 8.26
C ALA A 120 -21.81 -4.58 8.93
N VAL A 121 -21.83 -3.40 8.32
CA VAL A 121 -21.11 -2.23 8.77
C VAL A 121 -21.89 -0.97 8.41
N SER A 122 -21.84 0.00 9.31
CA SER A 122 -22.30 1.37 9.10
C SER A 122 -21.30 2.31 9.77
N HIS A 123 -20.91 3.39 9.09
CA HIS A 123 -19.88 4.30 9.60
C HIS A 123 -20.20 5.80 9.38
N PRO A 124 -21.37 6.31 9.78
CA PRO A 124 -21.75 7.70 9.53
C PRO A 124 -20.87 8.70 10.28
N ILE A 125 -20.72 9.87 9.68
CA ILE A 125 -20.26 11.08 10.36
C ILE A 125 -21.49 11.80 10.89
N ILE A 126 -21.55 11.98 12.21
CA ILE A 126 -22.72 12.53 12.91
C ILE A 126 -22.32 13.83 13.59
N ASN A 127 -23.14 14.87 13.44
CA ASN A 127 -23.01 16.04 14.29
C ASN A 127 -23.66 15.76 15.63
N MET A 128 -22.83 15.75 16.68
CA MET A 128 -23.29 15.49 18.04
C MET A 128 -23.11 16.72 18.92
N ARG A 129 -24.08 16.95 19.82
CA ARG A 129 -23.94 17.89 20.93
C ARG A 129 -23.96 17.13 22.24
N ARG A 130 -22.98 17.42 23.09
CA ARG A 130 -22.83 16.79 24.39
C ARG A 130 -22.70 17.84 25.47
N GLU A 131 -23.42 17.65 26.57
CA GLU A 131 -23.27 18.44 27.79
C GLU A 131 -22.70 17.52 28.89
N LYS A 132 -21.49 17.84 29.40
CA LYS A 132 -20.79 17.00 30.39
C LYS A 132 -20.71 15.52 29.98
N GLY A 133 -20.44 15.26 28.70
CA GLY A 133 -20.34 13.92 28.13
C GLY A 133 -21.68 13.25 27.77
N LYS A 134 -22.82 13.79 28.20
CA LYS A 134 -24.15 13.27 27.87
C LYS A 134 -24.67 13.83 26.54
N LEU A 135 -25.17 12.96 25.68
CA LEU A 135 -25.73 13.31 24.36
C LEU A 135 -27.05 14.06 24.51
N THR A 136 -27.12 15.29 23.99
CA THR A 136 -28.32 16.13 24.02
C THR A 136 -29.02 16.18 22.67
N SER A 137 -28.28 16.19 21.56
CA SER A 137 -28.84 16.10 20.21
C SER A 137 -27.88 15.44 19.22
N LEU A 138 -28.46 14.88 18.16
CA LEU A 138 -27.73 14.32 17.02
C LEU A 138 -28.39 14.75 15.71
N GLY A 139 -27.59 14.92 14.66
CA GLY A 139 -28.06 15.35 13.35
C GLY A 139 -27.05 15.04 12.24
N VAL A 140 -27.45 15.31 11.00
CA VAL A 140 -26.62 15.11 9.81
C VAL A 140 -25.42 16.07 9.79
N ALA A 141 -24.32 15.67 9.15
CA ALA A 141 -23.00 16.32 9.14
C ALA A 141 -22.93 17.81 8.68
N ASP A 142 -24.04 18.36 8.15
CA ASP A 142 -24.15 19.74 7.66
C ASP A 142 -24.70 20.75 8.70
N GLY A 143 -25.04 20.31 9.91
CA GLY A 143 -25.48 21.17 11.02
C GLY A 143 -24.36 21.78 11.88
N GLU A 144 -24.71 22.70 12.77
CA GLU A 144 -23.81 23.25 13.79
C GLU A 144 -23.56 22.24 14.93
N GLY A 145 -22.36 21.67 15.02
CA GLY A 145 -21.95 20.71 16.06
C GLY A 145 -20.52 20.20 15.88
N VAL A 146 -20.06 19.35 16.82
CA VAL A 146 -18.79 18.64 16.63
C VAL A 146 -19.09 17.39 15.80
N ARG A 147 -18.34 17.21 14.71
CA ARG A 147 -18.41 16.01 13.88
C ARG A 147 -17.76 14.85 14.63
N GLU A 148 -18.50 13.76 14.79
CA GLU A 148 -18.02 12.52 15.38
C GLU A 148 -18.18 11.39 14.37
N SER A 149 -17.14 10.57 14.19
CA SER A 149 -17.27 9.32 13.44
C SER A 149 -17.91 8.27 14.36
N PHE A 150 -19.04 7.71 13.96
CA PHE A 150 -19.65 6.57 14.61
C PHE A 150 -19.49 5.33 13.72
N VAL A 151 -18.90 4.26 14.25
CA VAL A 151 -18.73 2.99 13.53
C VAL A 151 -19.53 1.91 14.25
N TRP A 152 -20.40 1.24 13.51
CA TRP A 152 -21.20 0.11 13.95
C TRP A 152 -20.91 -1.08 13.04
N ILE A 153 -20.34 -2.14 13.60
CA ILE A 153 -20.04 -3.39 12.89
C ILE A 153 -20.70 -4.58 13.57
N LEU A 154 -21.32 -5.46 12.80
CA LEU A 154 -21.86 -6.74 13.26
C LEU A 154 -20.83 -7.85 13.02
N LEU A 155 -20.14 -8.28 14.07
CA LEU A 155 -19.16 -9.37 14.05
C LEU A 155 -19.85 -10.73 14.15
N GLU A 156 -19.50 -11.67 13.28
CA GLU A 156 -20.14 -12.99 13.24
C GLU A 156 -19.61 -13.98 14.26
N ARG A 157 -18.29 -13.98 14.47
CA ARG A 157 -17.60 -14.92 15.38
C ARG A 157 -16.42 -14.22 16.02
N LEU A 158 -16.55 -13.91 17.30
CA LEU A 158 -15.47 -13.39 18.13
C LEU A 158 -15.35 -14.24 19.40
N PRO A 159 -14.25 -14.98 19.58
CA PRO A 159 -13.97 -15.67 20.84
C PRO A 159 -13.96 -14.68 22.01
N SER A 160 -14.65 -15.01 23.11
CA SER A 160 -14.78 -14.14 24.29
C SER A 160 -13.43 -13.70 24.87
N GLN A 161 -12.40 -14.54 24.74
CA GLN A 161 -11.02 -14.28 25.16
C GLN A 161 -10.37 -13.11 24.39
N LEU A 162 -10.78 -12.87 23.15
CA LEU A 162 -10.24 -11.81 22.30
C LEU A 162 -10.95 -10.46 22.47
N VAL A 163 -12.12 -10.43 23.12
CA VAL A 163 -12.94 -9.21 23.27
C VAL A 163 -12.15 -8.06 23.88
N ALA A 164 -11.45 -8.32 24.99
CA ALA A 164 -10.65 -7.29 25.66
C ALA A 164 -9.46 -6.81 24.80
N ALA A 165 -8.84 -7.72 24.04
CA ALA A 165 -7.75 -7.40 23.12
C ALA A 165 -8.22 -6.50 21.99
N VAL A 166 -9.29 -6.92 21.27
CA VAL A 166 -9.88 -6.17 20.17
C VAL A 166 -10.32 -4.78 20.61
N LYS A 167 -10.96 -4.66 21.79
CA LYS A 167 -11.34 -3.35 22.34
C LYS A 167 -10.12 -2.45 22.53
N LYS A 168 -9.06 -2.95 23.18
CA LYS A 168 -7.81 -2.20 23.41
C LYS A 168 -7.11 -1.80 22.11
N ASP A 169 -7.01 -2.71 21.17
CA ASP A 169 -6.30 -2.49 19.90
C ASP A 169 -7.04 -1.47 19.04
N LEU A 170 -8.37 -1.58 18.93
CA LEU A 170 -9.20 -0.59 18.23
C LEU A 170 -9.16 0.79 18.90
N SER A 171 -9.17 0.86 20.23
CA SER A 171 -8.96 2.13 20.94
C SER A 171 -7.60 2.74 20.59
N THR A 172 -6.54 1.93 20.55
CA THR A 172 -5.18 2.37 20.17
C THR A 172 -5.14 2.92 18.74
N ILE A 173 -5.79 2.24 17.80
CA ILE A 173 -5.88 2.64 16.39
C ILE A 173 -6.61 3.98 16.24
N ILE A 174 -7.76 4.14 16.91
CA ILE A 174 -8.56 5.37 16.81
C ILE A 174 -7.83 6.54 17.48
N THR A 175 -7.20 6.32 18.65
CA THR A 175 -6.37 7.35 19.31
C THR A 175 -5.22 7.79 18.41
N ALA A 176 -4.54 6.85 17.72
CA ALA A 176 -3.50 7.17 16.77
C ALA A 176 -4.02 8.03 15.59
N ALA A 177 -5.19 7.68 15.05
CA ALA A 177 -5.81 8.47 13.97
C ALA A 177 -6.16 9.90 14.40
N LEU A 178 -6.69 10.07 15.61
CA LEU A 178 -6.98 11.39 16.18
C LEU A 178 -5.71 12.22 16.38
N GLN A 179 -4.67 11.62 16.95
CA GLN A 179 -3.39 12.30 17.18
C GLN A 179 -2.78 12.80 15.87
N ILE A 180 -2.76 11.95 14.84
CA ILE A 180 -2.25 12.31 13.51
C ILE A 180 -3.08 13.45 12.90
N SER A 181 -4.41 13.39 13.04
CA SER A 181 -5.31 14.43 12.54
C SER A 181 -5.10 15.77 13.26
N HIS A 182 -4.88 15.74 14.58
CA HIS A 182 -4.60 16.91 15.40
C HIS A 182 -3.27 17.58 15.03
N ASP A 183 -2.21 16.78 14.88
CA ASP A 183 -0.85 17.25 14.61
C ASP A 183 -0.57 17.55 13.13
N ARG A 184 -1.52 17.22 12.23
CA ARG A 184 -1.36 17.36 10.77
C ARG A 184 -0.98 18.79 10.35
N PRO A 185 -1.64 19.87 10.80
CA PRO A 185 -1.26 21.23 10.42
C PRO A 185 0.20 21.54 10.77
N ALA A 186 0.59 21.28 12.03
CA ALA A 186 1.96 21.51 12.49
C ALA A 186 2.99 20.67 11.71
N THR A 187 2.63 19.44 11.33
CA THR A 187 3.52 18.56 10.56
C THR A 187 3.70 19.06 9.13
N LEU A 188 2.66 19.60 8.49
CA LEU A 188 2.76 20.22 7.17
C LEU A 188 3.57 21.52 7.22
N ASP A 189 3.42 22.32 8.27
CA ASP A 189 4.24 23.52 8.49
C ASP A 189 5.73 23.17 8.59
N GLN A 190 6.08 22.05 9.24
CA GLN A 190 7.47 21.57 9.28
C GLN A 190 8.00 21.25 7.88
N ILE A 191 7.20 20.64 6.99
CA ILE A 191 7.61 20.37 5.60
C ILE A 191 7.78 21.67 4.82
N GLU A 192 6.92 22.66 5.04
CA GLU A 192 7.02 23.96 4.36
C GLU A 192 8.28 24.72 4.77
N GLN A 193 8.63 24.69 6.07
CA GLN A 193 9.85 25.32 6.61
C GLN A 193 11.14 24.76 6.01
N LEU A 194 11.16 23.52 5.50
CA LEU A 194 12.32 22.93 4.84
C LEU A 194 12.79 23.72 3.61
N ARG A 195 11.90 24.49 2.98
CA ARG A 195 12.23 25.33 1.81
C ARG A 195 13.23 26.43 2.12
N GLU A 196 13.18 26.94 3.34
CA GLU A 196 14.02 28.04 3.80
C GLU A 196 15.42 27.54 4.24
N ILE A 197 15.60 26.22 4.32
CA ILE A 197 16.85 25.61 4.76
C ILE A 197 17.88 25.59 3.61
N PRO A 198 19.08 26.18 3.81
CA PRO A 198 20.16 26.12 2.83
C PRO A 198 20.52 24.67 2.47
N GLY A 199 20.56 24.36 1.17
CA GLY A 199 20.86 23.00 0.68
C GLY A 199 19.64 22.09 0.48
N LEU A 200 18.45 22.52 0.94
CA LEU A 200 17.17 21.83 0.69
C LEU A 200 16.23 22.60 -0.23
N SER A 201 16.48 23.89 -0.47
CA SER A 201 15.65 24.75 -1.32
C SER A 201 15.46 24.25 -2.76
N CYS A 202 16.39 23.45 -3.28
CA CYS A 202 16.27 22.82 -4.61
C CYS A 202 15.15 21.76 -4.68
N TYR A 203 14.63 21.29 -3.54
CA TYR A 203 13.53 20.32 -3.46
C TYR A 203 12.15 20.98 -3.25
N GLY A 204 12.00 22.29 -3.48
CA GLY A 204 10.73 23.02 -3.29
C GLY A 204 9.52 22.38 -3.97
N GLU A 205 9.69 21.86 -5.18
CA GLU A 205 8.64 21.14 -5.93
C GLU A 205 8.24 19.81 -5.27
N LEU A 206 9.18 19.09 -4.68
CA LEU A 206 8.89 17.91 -3.89
C LEU A 206 8.06 18.28 -2.66
N PHE A 207 8.45 19.35 -1.95
CA PHE A 207 7.70 19.81 -0.77
C PHE A 207 6.28 20.23 -1.12
N ASN A 208 6.06 20.94 -2.23
CA ASN A 208 4.71 21.25 -2.75
C ASN A 208 3.92 19.96 -2.97
N TRP A 209 4.53 19.01 -3.67
CA TRP A 209 3.88 17.75 -3.98
C TRP A 209 3.52 16.97 -2.70
N LEU A 210 4.40 16.90 -1.71
CA LEU A 210 4.15 16.18 -0.44
C LEU A 210 2.94 16.76 0.32
N ILE A 211 2.86 18.09 0.46
CA ILE A 211 1.79 18.74 1.25
C ILE A 211 0.42 18.73 0.56
N GLU A 212 0.38 18.51 -0.76
CA GLU A 212 -0.86 18.34 -1.54
C GLU A 212 -1.49 16.94 -1.39
N ASP A 213 -1.53 16.39 -0.18
CA ASP A 213 -2.11 15.07 0.12
C ASP A 213 -1.52 13.90 -0.68
N ASN A 214 -0.28 14.03 -1.18
CA ASN A 214 0.40 12.91 -1.82
C ASN A 214 1.14 12.02 -0.80
N TYR A 215 1.52 12.59 0.34
CA TYR A 215 2.14 11.88 1.45
C TYR A 215 1.44 12.24 2.76
N ILE A 216 1.05 11.23 3.53
CA ILE A 216 0.43 11.42 4.85
C ILE A 216 1.50 11.12 5.90
N PRO A 217 2.14 12.15 6.48
CA PRO A 217 3.04 11.94 7.61
C PRO A 217 2.21 11.53 8.82
N VAL A 218 2.58 10.40 9.42
CA VAL A 218 2.01 9.89 10.67
C VAL A 218 2.86 10.26 11.88
N ALA A 219 4.13 10.60 11.66
CA ALA A 219 5.05 11.05 12.70
C ALA A 219 6.11 11.99 12.13
N TYR A 220 6.55 12.93 12.96
CA TYR A 220 7.71 13.77 12.71
C TYR A 220 8.62 13.82 13.95
N ARG A 221 9.92 13.69 13.75
CA ARG A 221 10.96 13.84 14.78
C ARG A 221 12.09 14.71 14.25
N SER A 222 12.76 15.42 15.17
CA SER A 222 14.00 16.11 14.88
C SER A 222 15.11 15.43 15.66
N TYR A 223 16.18 15.02 14.95
CA TYR A 223 17.36 14.43 15.58
C TYR A 223 18.54 15.34 15.40
N LEU A 224 19.30 15.54 16.48
CA LEU A 224 20.53 16.30 16.44
C LEU A 224 21.73 15.34 16.42
N LEU A 225 22.48 15.43 15.33
CA LEU A 225 23.68 14.66 15.05
C LEU A 225 24.91 15.49 15.39
N SER A 226 25.81 14.92 16.20
CA SER A 226 27.12 15.50 16.48
C SER A 226 28.22 14.52 16.11
N GLU A 227 29.12 14.96 15.24
CA GLU A 227 30.38 14.25 14.90
C GLU A 227 31.55 14.66 15.81
N GLN A 228 31.31 15.42 16.88
CA GLN A 228 32.39 15.85 17.78
C GLN A 228 32.82 14.69 18.73
N GLY A 229 33.85 13.93 18.35
CA GLY A 229 34.48 12.87 19.15
C GLY A 229 34.84 11.62 18.33
N GLU A 230 35.31 10.54 18.98
CA GLU A 230 35.49 9.22 18.33
C GLU A 230 34.14 8.48 18.09
N GLU A 231 33.03 8.96 18.67
CA GLU A 231 31.69 8.38 18.50
C GLU A 231 30.66 9.46 18.08
N ALA A 232 29.91 9.18 17.02
CA ALA A 232 28.76 9.98 16.61
C ALA A 232 27.64 9.85 17.65
N SER A 233 27.08 10.97 18.12
CA SER A 233 25.94 10.97 19.05
C SER A 233 24.67 11.47 18.36
N VAL A 234 23.55 10.79 18.64
CA VAL A 234 22.21 11.12 18.15
C VAL A 234 21.34 11.47 19.33
N ASN A 235 20.79 12.68 19.37
CA ASN A 235 19.86 13.12 20.41
C ASN A 235 18.48 13.40 19.80
N ASP A 236 17.44 12.79 20.36
CA ASP A 236 16.04 13.13 20.05
C ASP A 236 15.69 14.49 20.67
N THR A 237 14.82 15.26 20.02
CA THR A 237 14.21 16.49 20.55
C THR A 237 12.71 16.27 20.77
N PRO A 238 12.29 15.61 21.87
CA PRO A 238 10.89 15.19 22.06
C PRO A 238 9.90 16.36 22.09
N GLU A 239 10.35 17.57 22.44
CA GLU A 239 9.51 18.77 22.50
C GLU A 239 8.96 19.19 21.13
N THR A 240 9.62 18.79 20.04
CA THR A 240 9.19 19.07 18.67
C THR A 240 8.54 17.85 18.01
N ALA A 241 8.32 16.77 18.76
CA ALA A 241 7.76 15.54 18.23
C ALA A 241 6.27 15.72 17.89
N LEU A 242 5.88 15.32 16.69
CA LEU A 242 4.50 15.35 16.22
C LEU A 242 4.05 13.95 15.79
N GLY A 243 2.76 13.68 15.90
CA GLY A 243 2.15 12.41 15.53
C GLY A 243 2.57 11.24 16.41
N ILE A 244 2.37 10.02 15.92
CA ILE A 244 2.56 8.80 16.73
C ILE A 244 4.02 8.60 17.13
N GLY A 245 4.26 8.12 18.36
CA GLY A 245 5.60 7.79 18.85
C GLY A 245 5.96 6.31 18.84
N LYS A 246 5.03 5.45 18.44
CA LYS A 246 5.16 4.00 18.50
C LYS A 246 4.74 3.40 17.17
N LEU A 247 5.59 2.55 16.62
CA LEU A 247 5.31 1.74 15.44
C LEU A 247 5.28 0.25 15.80
N TYR A 248 4.90 -0.59 14.84
CA TYR A 248 4.76 -2.03 15.07
C TYR A 248 5.44 -2.84 13.97
N ASN A 249 6.07 -3.96 14.32
CA ASN A 249 6.67 -4.85 13.33
C ASN A 249 5.62 -5.67 12.57
N GLN A 250 4.48 -5.95 13.21
CA GLN A 250 3.33 -6.61 12.59
C GLN A 250 2.03 -5.95 13.07
N ILE A 251 0.90 -6.63 12.86
CA ILE A 251 -0.41 -6.15 13.31
C ILE A 251 -0.44 -6.14 14.83
N LEU A 252 -1.11 -5.14 15.41
CA LEU A 252 -1.42 -5.08 16.84
C LEU A 252 -1.97 -6.43 17.33
N SER A 253 -1.28 -7.02 18.31
CA SER A 253 -1.70 -8.19 19.05
C SER A 253 -1.11 -8.14 20.46
N GLN A 254 -1.66 -8.95 21.39
CA GLN A 254 -1.27 -8.93 22.81
C GLN A 254 0.23 -9.18 23.07
N GLU A 255 0.93 -9.84 22.14
CA GLU A 255 2.30 -10.30 22.31
C GLU A 255 3.35 -9.37 21.69
N GLN A 256 2.93 -8.27 21.03
CA GLN A 256 3.86 -7.40 20.31
C GLN A 256 4.22 -6.15 21.09
N GLU A 257 5.52 -5.97 21.29
CA GLU A 257 6.04 -4.72 21.83
C GLU A 257 6.12 -3.64 20.73
N PRO A 258 5.64 -2.43 21.01
CA PRO A 258 5.79 -1.31 20.11
C PRO A 258 7.27 -0.94 19.97
N VAL A 259 7.68 -0.55 18.77
CA VAL A 259 9.03 -0.06 18.48
C VAL A 259 9.04 1.46 18.54
N ASN A 260 10.02 2.04 19.25
CA ASN A 260 10.21 3.48 19.27
C ASN A 260 10.85 3.95 17.95
N LEU A 261 10.41 5.09 17.43
CA LEU A 261 10.99 5.71 16.22
C LEU A 261 12.50 5.92 16.34
N PHE A 262 13.00 6.30 17.51
CA PHE A 262 14.44 6.46 17.74
C PHE A 262 15.22 5.16 17.48
N ASP A 263 14.71 4.02 17.98
CA ASP A 263 15.32 2.71 17.75
C ASP A 263 15.26 2.30 16.27
N VAL A 264 14.17 2.66 15.58
CA VAL A 264 14.05 2.45 14.13
C VAL A 264 15.19 3.17 13.42
N VAL A 265 15.38 4.46 13.69
CA VAL A 265 16.40 5.29 13.03
C VAL A 265 17.81 4.77 13.29
N LEU A 266 18.14 4.46 14.54
CA LEU A 266 19.48 3.98 14.90
C LEU A 266 19.80 2.63 14.25
N SER A 267 18.84 1.70 14.25
CA SER A 267 19.04 0.35 13.71
C SER A 267 19.10 0.29 12.18
N SER A 268 18.68 1.34 11.48
CA SER A 268 18.54 1.36 10.01
C SER A 268 19.54 2.25 9.30
N ARG A 269 20.48 2.89 10.02
CA ARG A 269 21.44 3.85 9.45
C ARG A 269 20.80 4.99 8.65
N LEU A 270 19.53 5.30 8.90
CA LEU A 270 18.79 6.36 8.19
C LEU A 270 19.44 7.74 8.29
N LEU A 271 20.30 7.95 9.30
CA LEU A 271 21.02 9.19 9.57
C LEU A 271 22.35 9.34 8.80
N HIS A 272 22.69 8.42 7.89
CA HIS A 272 23.92 8.48 7.09
C HIS A 272 23.60 8.78 5.61
N GLY A 273 24.48 9.45 4.86
CA GLY A 273 24.32 9.73 3.40
C GLY A 273 24.25 11.22 3.00
N GLY A 274 23.48 11.56 1.95
CA GLY A 274 23.32 12.93 1.42
C GLY A 274 22.28 13.80 2.15
N ASN A 275 21.89 14.95 1.58
CA ASN A 275 20.96 15.90 2.22
C ASN A 275 19.53 15.38 2.38
N VAL A 276 19.15 14.37 1.59
CA VAL A 276 17.81 13.77 1.61
C VAL A 276 17.94 12.27 1.63
N ALA A 277 17.13 11.63 2.47
CA ALA A 277 17.03 10.19 2.58
C ALA A 277 15.59 9.71 2.37
N GLN A 278 15.43 8.59 1.69
CA GLN A 278 14.15 7.90 1.53
C GLN A 278 14.38 6.41 1.75
N GLU A 279 13.58 5.80 2.63
CA GLU A 279 13.61 4.36 2.86
C GLU A 279 12.22 3.81 3.16
N LYS A 280 11.90 2.62 2.66
CA LYS A 280 10.73 1.86 3.14
C LYS A 280 11.13 1.11 4.41
N THR A 281 10.57 1.50 5.55
CA THR A 281 10.88 0.88 6.84
C THR A 281 10.21 -0.49 6.96
N GLU A 282 10.70 -1.33 7.88
CA GLU A 282 10.04 -2.60 8.19
C GLU A 282 8.82 -2.41 9.10
N GLN A 283 8.77 -1.28 9.79
CA GLN A 283 7.72 -0.93 10.73
C GLN A 283 6.46 -0.45 10.01
N ARG A 284 5.33 -0.78 10.62
CA ARG A 284 3.99 -0.51 10.12
C ARG A 284 3.28 0.50 11.00
N SER A 285 2.44 1.30 10.34
CA SER A 285 1.49 2.16 11.04
C SER A 285 0.32 1.34 11.59
N PRO A 286 -0.21 1.66 12.79
CA PRO A 286 -1.48 1.11 13.24
C PRO A 286 -2.68 1.65 12.44
N ILE A 287 -2.48 2.73 11.67
CA ILE A 287 -3.53 3.31 10.82
C ILE A 287 -3.31 2.95 9.34
N HIS A 288 -4.41 2.90 8.60
CA HIS A 288 -4.49 2.76 7.13
C HIS A 288 -3.70 1.59 6.52
N ARG A 289 -4.39 0.53 6.09
CA ARG A 289 -3.83 -0.65 5.36
C ARG A 289 -2.70 -1.42 6.08
N PHE A 290 -2.32 -1.03 7.30
CA PHE A 290 -1.20 -1.57 8.07
C PHE A 290 0.05 -1.73 7.18
N GLU A 291 0.31 -0.76 6.33
CA GLU A 291 1.43 -0.80 5.40
C GLU A 291 2.74 -0.41 6.08
N ARG A 292 3.85 -0.86 5.50
CA ARG A 292 5.18 -0.40 5.88
C ARG A 292 5.26 1.11 5.69
N LEU A 293 5.88 1.82 6.61
CA LEU A 293 6.03 3.27 6.47
C LEU A 293 7.19 3.61 5.54
N THR A 294 7.05 4.71 4.83
CA THR A 294 8.17 5.36 4.15
C THR A 294 8.74 6.38 5.12
N TYR A 295 10.05 6.34 5.32
CA TYR A 295 10.84 7.37 5.96
C TYR A 295 11.30 8.40 4.92
N LEU A 296 11.15 9.68 5.24
CA LEU A 296 11.76 10.80 4.53
C LEU A 296 12.58 11.61 5.52
N GLY A 297 13.88 11.67 5.28
CA GLY A 297 14.84 12.42 6.08
C GLY A 297 15.38 13.61 5.30
N PHE A 298 15.43 14.78 5.95
CA PHE A 298 16.00 16.00 5.37
C PHE A 298 17.01 16.62 6.34
N ARG A 299 18.24 16.84 5.85
CA ARG A 299 19.36 17.29 6.69
C ARG A 299 19.59 18.78 6.57
N GLU A 300 19.57 19.43 7.72
CA GLU A 300 19.95 20.81 7.93
C GLU A 300 21.33 20.86 8.58
N THR A 301 22.29 21.52 7.93
CA THR A 301 23.59 21.83 8.58
C THR A 301 23.42 23.08 9.43
N LEU A 302 23.63 22.96 10.74
CA LEU A 302 23.54 24.08 11.68
C LEU A 302 24.83 24.92 11.68
N SER A 303 24.72 26.14 12.18
CA SER A 303 25.83 27.10 12.24
C SER A 303 27.00 26.65 13.12
N ASP A 304 26.76 25.75 14.07
CA ASP A 304 27.77 25.16 14.96
C ASP A 304 28.40 23.87 14.39
N GLY A 305 28.05 23.49 13.16
CA GLY A 305 28.55 22.30 12.49
C GLY A 305 27.82 20.99 12.84
N ARG A 306 26.83 21.02 13.74
CA ARG A 306 25.93 19.88 13.96
C ARG A 306 24.95 19.73 12.79
N VAL A 307 24.41 18.54 12.62
CA VAL A 307 23.37 18.27 11.60
C VAL A 307 22.05 18.00 12.31
N ARG A 308 20.98 18.68 11.90
CA ARG A 308 19.62 18.36 12.30
C ARG A 308 18.96 17.54 11.19
N GLU A 309 18.47 16.35 11.55
CA GLU A 309 17.65 15.52 10.67
C GLU A 309 16.17 15.80 10.96
N HIS A 310 15.45 16.31 9.96
CA HIS A 310 14.00 16.40 9.96
C HIS A 310 13.43 15.08 9.42
N ALA A 311 13.00 14.22 10.33
CA ALA A 311 12.59 12.86 10.03
C ALA A 311 11.06 12.73 10.01
N PHE A 312 10.51 12.33 8.86
CA PHE A 312 9.09 12.09 8.67
C PHE A 312 8.84 10.63 8.37
N TRP A 313 7.82 10.05 8.99
CA TRP A 313 7.31 8.72 8.64
C TRP A 313 5.87 8.83 8.19
N GLY A 314 5.53 8.08 7.16
CA GLY A 314 4.22 8.20 6.55
C GLY A 314 4.03 7.23 5.41
N PHE A 315 2.92 7.39 4.71
CA PHE A 315 2.59 6.58 3.54
C PHE A 315 2.13 7.47 2.40
N TYR A 316 2.35 6.98 1.18
CA TYR A 316 1.91 7.62 -0.04
C TYR A 316 0.43 7.33 -0.27
N THR A 317 -0.36 8.35 -0.59
CA THR A 317 -1.80 8.19 -0.80
C THR A 317 -2.10 7.49 -2.13
N GLN A 318 -3.31 6.95 -2.26
CA GLN A 318 -3.76 6.42 -3.54
C GLN A 318 -3.74 7.50 -4.65
N LYS A 319 -4.02 8.77 -4.30
CA LYS A 319 -3.87 9.93 -5.20
C LYS A 319 -2.46 9.99 -5.79
N SER A 320 -1.42 9.91 -4.96
CA SER A 320 -0.02 9.97 -5.42
C SER A 320 0.37 8.81 -6.35
N ILE A 321 -0.21 7.63 -6.11
CA ILE A 321 0.03 6.43 -6.92
C ILE A 321 -0.61 6.60 -8.30
N ASP A 322 -1.86 7.08 -8.34
CA ASP A 322 -2.67 7.17 -9.55
C ASP A 322 -2.42 8.45 -10.36
N GLU A 323 -1.82 9.48 -9.77
CA GLU A 323 -1.45 10.71 -10.46
C GLU A 323 -0.50 10.42 -11.63
N ASN A 324 -0.69 11.07 -12.78
CA ASN A 324 0.24 10.91 -13.88
C ASN A 324 1.48 11.78 -13.65
N THR A 325 2.68 11.21 -13.73
CA THR A 325 3.93 12.01 -13.64
C THR A 325 3.94 13.20 -14.60
N PHE A 326 3.40 13.05 -15.81
CA PHE A 326 3.33 14.14 -16.79
C PHE A 326 2.27 15.21 -16.48
N SER A 327 1.38 15.03 -15.50
CA SER A 327 0.54 16.12 -14.98
C SER A 327 1.29 17.05 -14.02
N ILE A 328 2.43 16.60 -13.47
CA ILE A 328 3.29 17.39 -12.59
C ILE A 328 4.26 18.20 -13.47
N PRO A 329 4.13 19.54 -13.55
CA PRO A 329 4.87 20.35 -14.53
C PRO A 329 6.39 20.24 -14.42
N SER A 330 6.92 20.25 -13.19
CA SER A 330 8.36 20.15 -12.90
C SER A 330 8.94 18.81 -13.34
N LEU A 331 8.29 17.69 -13.00
CA LEU A 331 8.72 16.36 -13.46
C LEU A 331 8.60 16.19 -14.97
N ARG A 332 7.49 16.65 -15.57
CA ARG A 332 7.30 16.64 -17.03
C ARG A 332 8.45 17.33 -17.74
N GLN A 333 8.80 18.56 -17.33
CA GLN A 333 9.86 19.33 -17.97
C GLN A 333 11.22 18.63 -17.83
N ARG A 334 11.53 18.09 -16.64
CA ARG A 334 12.79 17.35 -16.43
C ARG A 334 12.88 16.11 -17.32
N ILE A 335 11.79 15.36 -17.47
CA ILE A 335 11.76 14.17 -18.34
C ILE A 335 11.81 14.56 -19.82
N GLU A 336 11.11 15.61 -20.25
CA GLU A 336 11.19 16.13 -21.62
C GLU A 336 12.63 16.56 -21.97
N ASN A 337 13.30 17.31 -21.08
CA ASN A 337 14.70 17.70 -21.27
C ASN A 337 15.64 16.49 -21.39
N ALA A 338 15.43 15.46 -20.56
CA ALA A 338 16.22 14.23 -20.63
C ALA A 338 15.99 13.49 -21.97
N GLN A 339 14.75 13.44 -22.47
CA GLN A 339 14.42 12.87 -23.77
C GLN A 339 15.04 13.64 -24.93
N GLU A 340 14.95 14.98 -24.91
CA GLU A 340 15.53 15.86 -25.93
C GLU A 340 17.05 15.69 -25.99
N SER A 341 17.72 15.59 -24.84
CA SER A 341 19.18 15.36 -24.78
C SER A 341 19.63 14.02 -25.39
N LEU A 342 18.71 13.06 -25.54
CA LEU A 342 18.94 11.76 -26.18
C LEU A 342 18.48 11.72 -27.63
N GLY A 343 18.06 12.85 -28.21
CA GLY A 343 17.58 12.95 -29.58
C GLY A 343 16.20 12.31 -29.80
N ILE A 344 15.41 12.11 -28.74
CA ILE A 344 14.05 11.58 -28.87
C ILE A 344 13.12 12.68 -29.36
N VAL A 345 12.57 12.50 -30.55
CA VAL A 345 11.60 13.45 -31.12
C VAL A 345 10.29 13.39 -30.33
N LYS A 346 9.76 14.56 -29.94
CA LYS A 346 8.47 14.70 -29.25
C LYS A 346 7.35 14.01 -30.05
N GLN A 347 6.41 13.36 -29.37
CA GLN A 347 5.31 12.58 -29.97
C GLN A 347 5.72 11.36 -30.81
N SER A 348 7.01 11.04 -30.93
CA SER A 348 7.45 9.78 -31.53
C SER A 348 7.01 8.57 -30.70
N HIS A 349 7.14 7.39 -31.27
CA HIS A 349 6.88 6.13 -30.56
C HIS A 349 7.69 6.00 -29.26
N ASN A 350 8.99 6.30 -29.31
CA ASN A 350 9.86 6.24 -28.14
C ASN A 350 9.46 7.27 -27.10
N TYR A 351 9.02 8.46 -27.52
CA TYR A 351 8.50 9.49 -26.62
C TYR A 351 7.26 8.98 -25.85
N ARG A 352 6.24 8.49 -26.58
CA ARG A 352 4.98 8.02 -25.97
C ARG A 352 5.21 6.87 -24.99
N LYS A 353 6.15 5.97 -25.30
CA LYS A 353 6.50 4.86 -24.42
C LYS A 353 7.25 5.29 -23.17
N THR A 354 8.20 6.20 -23.33
CA THR A 354 8.90 6.81 -22.19
C THR A 354 7.89 7.45 -21.24
N VAL A 355 6.97 8.27 -21.77
CA VAL A 355 5.86 8.87 -21.01
C VAL A 355 5.03 7.81 -20.29
N GLN A 356 4.64 6.74 -20.99
CA GLN A 356 3.83 5.67 -20.42
C GLN A 356 4.50 5.00 -19.22
N ILE A 357 5.81 4.74 -19.29
CA ILE A 357 6.56 4.11 -18.19
C ILE A 357 6.72 5.10 -17.03
N PHE A 358 7.15 6.34 -17.30
CA PHE A 358 7.36 7.33 -16.26
C PHE A 358 6.08 7.74 -15.52
N ASN A 359 4.92 7.73 -16.18
CA ASN A 359 3.63 7.99 -15.51
C ASN A 359 3.34 7.02 -14.37
N THR A 360 3.91 5.82 -14.42
CA THR A 360 3.75 4.80 -13.37
C THR A 360 4.91 4.71 -12.39
N PHE A 361 6.00 5.44 -12.63
CA PHE A 361 7.18 5.41 -11.77
C PHE A 361 6.95 6.22 -10.48
N PRO A 362 7.48 5.81 -9.31
CA PRO A 362 7.31 6.54 -8.06
C PRO A 362 7.78 8.00 -8.16
N LYS A 363 6.87 8.96 -7.90
CA LYS A 363 7.13 10.39 -8.16
C LYS A 363 8.20 10.95 -7.22
N VAL A 364 8.19 10.54 -5.96
CA VAL A 364 9.21 10.91 -4.98
C VAL A 364 10.62 10.57 -5.49
N GLU A 365 10.81 9.37 -6.07
CA GLU A 365 12.11 8.97 -6.61
C GLU A 365 12.48 9.84 -7.81
N LEU A 366 11.52 10.24 -8.66
CA LEU A 366 11.79 11.17 -9.76
C LEU A 366 12.19 12.56 -9.29
N PHE A 367 11.61 13.05 -8.20
CA PHE A 367 12.05 14.31 -7.60
C PHE A 367 13.49 14.23 -7.12
N LEU A 368 13.87 13.10 -6.50
CA LEU A 368 15.18 12.90 -5.88
C LEU A 368 16.28 12.49 -6.88
N LEU A 369 15.93 11.87 -8.01
CA LEU A 369 16.87 11.47 -9.05
C LEU A 369 17.63 12.68 -9.61
N GLY A 370 18.95 12.55 -9.80
CA GLY A 370 19.75 13.53 -10.51
C GLY A 370 19.51 13.50 -12.03
N ASP A 371 19.82 14.59 -12.73
CA ASP A 371 19.55 14.69 -14.18
C ASP A 371 20.36 13.69 -15.02
N ASP A 372 21.59 13.36 -14.62
CA ASP A 372 22.39 12.31 -15.26
C ASP A 372 21.78 10.92 -15.11
N GLU A 373 21.20 10.64 -13.94
CA GLU A 373 20.56 9.37 -13.63
C GLU A 373 19.27 9.25 -14.41
N LEU A 374 18.45 10.31 -14.43
CA LEU A 374 17.25 10.39 -15.24
C LEU A 374 17.56 10.15 -16.73
N ARG A 375 18.62 10.76 -17.27
CA ARG A 375 19.08 10.51 -18.64
C ARG A 375 19.46 9.05 -18.88
N ARG A 376 20.17 8.41 -17.93
CA ARG A 376 20.47 6.97 -18.00
C ARG A 376 19.19 6.13 -18.00
N LEU A 377 18.23 6.49 -17.15
CA LEU A 377 16.93 5.81 -17.00
C LEU A 377 16.13 5.87 -18.31
N VAL A 378 15.99 7.06 -18.91
CA VAL A 378 15.34 7.26 -20.22
C VAL A 378 16.04 6.45 -21.31
N ARG A 379 17.37 6.46 -21.35
CA ARG A 379 18.15 5.69 -22.34
C ARG A 379 17.88 4.19 -22.23
N SER A 380 17.82 3.65 -21.01
CA SER A 380 17.51 2.24 -20.78
C SER A 380 16.13 1.88 -21.32
N PHE A 381 15.13 2.75 -21.19
CA PHE A 381 13.78 2.49 -21.69
C PHE A 381 13.71 2.35 -23.22
N ILE A 382 14.51 3.13 -23.94
CA ILE A 382 14.59 3.03 -25.41
C ILE A 382 15.20 1.69 -25.82
N GLN A 383 16.20 1.21 -25.08
CA GLN A 383 16.90 -0.04 -25.39
C GLN A 383 16.03 -1.28 -25.16
N LEU A 384 14.99 -1.19 -24.31
CA LEU A 384 14.06 -2.30 -24.01
C LEU A 384 13.46 -2.95 -25.24
N HIS A 385 13.08 -2.18 -26.26
CA HIS A 385 12.44 -2.76 -27.44
C HIS A 385 13.36 -3.60 -28.31
N ARG A 386 14.67 -3.54 -28.07
CA ARG A 386 15.64 -4.21 -28.91
C ARG A 386 16.05 -5.59 -28.38
N GLN A 387 15.66 -5.99 -27.16
CA GLN A 387 16.09 -7.27 -26.58
C GLN A 387 14.94 -8.06 -25.93
N ALA A 388 14.89 -9.37 -26.24
CA ALA A 388 13.96 -10.33 -25.65
C ALA A 388 14.50 -10.82 -24.29
N GLY A 389 14.32 -10.04 -23.22
CA GLY A 389 14.77 -10.44 -21.89
C GLY A 389 14.43 -9.44 -20.79
N VAL A 390 14.86 -9.75 -19.57
CA VAL A 390 14.75 -8.88 -18.40
C VAL A 390 15.85 -7.83 -18.47
N LYS A 391 15.47 -6.56 -18.37
CA LYS A 391 16.36 -5.41 -18.24
C LYS A 391 16.30 -4.86 -16.84
N VAL A 392 17.47 -4.44 -16.36
CA VAL A 392 17.63 -3.90 -15.01
C VAL A 392 18.06 -2.46 -15.15
N VAL A 393 17.35 -1.57 -14.47
CA VAL A 393 17.80 -0.21 -14.25
C VAL A 393 18.02 -0.04 -12.77
N VAL A 394 19.23 0.37 -12.40
CA VAL A 394 19.54 0.71 -11.02
C VAL A 394 19.08 2.14 -10.80
N ALA A 395 18.12 2.31 -9.89
CA ALA A 395 17.80 3.62 -9.35
C ALA A 395 18.68 3.80 -8.09
N PRO A 396 19.36 4.94 -7.93
CA PRO A 396 20.00 5.26 -6.67
C PRO A 396 18.95 5.20 -5.56
N SER A 397 19.27 4.46 -4.51
CA SER A 397 18.50 4.58 -3.28
C SER A 397 19.05 5.77 -2.50
N MET A 398 18.15 6.52 -1.87
CA MET A 398 18.54 7.60 -0.97
C MET A 398 18.80 7.09 0.46
N SER A 399 18.76 5.77 0.67
CA SER A 399 19.22 5.09 1.88
C SER A 399 20.60 4.46 1.66
N GLU A 400 21.45 4.50 2.69
CA GLU A 400 22.77 3.88 2.69
C GLU A 400 22.72 2.35 2.48
N LEU A 401 21.65 1.70 2.94
CA LEU A 401 21.45 0.25 2.82
C LEU A 401 20.32 -0.10 1.84
N GLY A 402 19.72 0.88 1.19
CA GLY A 402 18.70 0.65 0.19
C GLY A 402 19.31 0.38 -1.19
N LEU A 403 18.64 -0.46 -1.97
CA LEU A 403 18.89 -0.59 -3.40
C LEU A 403 17.55 -0.69 -4.11
N THR A 404 17.32 0.20 -5.07
CA THR A 404 16.11 0.18 -5.88
C THR A 404 16.46 -0.27 -7.29
N LEU A 405 15.79 -1.32 -7.74
CA LEU A 405 15.91 -1.83 -9.10
C LEU A 405 14.57 -1.67 -9.82
N LEU A 406 14.62 -1.19 -11.05
CA LEU A 406 13.50 -1.26 -11.97
C LEU A 406 13.77 -2.41 -12.95
N LEU A 407 13.00 -3.48 -12.82
CA LEU A 407 13.06 -4.61 -13.72
C LEU A 407 12.01 -4.45 -14.81
N ILE A 408 12.40 -4.63 -16.06
CA ILE A 408 11.48 -4.49 -17.18
C ILE A 408 11.62 -5.70 -18.06
N MET A 409 10.49 -6.35 -18.35
CA MET A 409 10.51 -7.64 -19.02
C MET A 409 9.29 -7.83 -19.93
N PRO A 410 9.36 -8.74 -20.92
CA PRO A 410 8.19 -9.11 -21.71
C PRO A 410 7.07 -9.60 -20.81
N LYS A 411 5.83 -9.24 -21.12
CA LYS A 411 4.67 -9.57 -20.29
C LYS A 411 4.56 -11.08 -20.03
N GLU A 412 4.87 -11.88 -21.04
CA GLU A 412 4.83 -13.34 -20.96
C GLU A 412 5.84 -13.95 -19.99
N PHE A 413 6.86 -13.20 -19.55
CA PHE A 413 7.84 -13.67 -18.55
C PHE A 413 7.28 -13.61 -17.13
N TYR A 414 6.17 -12.92 -16.91
CA TYR A 414 5.60 -12.76 -15.59
C TYR A 414 4.56 -13.83 -15.27
N THR A 415 4.86 -14.57 -14.20
CA THR A 415 3.92 -15.39 -13.45
C THR A 415 4.21 -15.16 -11.96
N PRO A 416 3.24 -15.41 -11.05
CA PRO A 416 3.50 -15.32 -9.62
C PRO A 416 4.68 -16.19 -9.17
N GLU A 417 4.84 -17.38 -9.76
CA GLU A 417 5.98 -18.27 -9.48
C GLU A 417 7.31 -17.66 -9.93
N HIS A 418 7.37 -17.06 -11.14
CA HIS A 418 8.59 -16.39 -11.60
C HIS A 418 8.95 -15.19 -10.74
N LEU A 419 7.95 -14.42 -10.26
CA LEU A 419 8.19 -13.30 -9.36
C LEU A 419 8.85 -13.75 -8.05
N GLN A 420 8.31 -14.79 -7.40
CA GLN A 420 8.91 -15.35 -6.18
C GLN A 420 10.35 -15.83 -6.41
N ARG A 421 10.62 -16.43 -7.57
CA ARG A 421 11.97 -16.87 -7.95
C ARG A 421 12.90 -15.69 -8.17
N ILE A 422 12.43 -14.62 -8.84
CA ILE A 422 13.18 -13.37 -9.03
C ILE A 422 13.54 -12.78 -7.66
N ASP A 423 12.58 -12.65 -6.76
CA ASP A 423 12.80 -12.08 -5.42
C ASP A 423 13.85 -12.89 -4.65
N ALA A 424 13.70 -14.22 -4.60
CA ALA A 424 14.66 -15.10 -3.95
C ALA A 424 16.06 -15.06 -4.61
N TYR A 425 16.13 -14.88 -5.92
CA TYR A 425 17.40 -14.73 -6.64
C TYR A 425 18.08 -13.40 -6.28
N LEU A 426 17.33 -12.30 -6.28
CA LEU A 426 17.82 -10.97 -5.94
C LEU A 426 18.26 -10.90 -4.47
N GLU A 427 17.47 -11.47 -3.56
CA GLU A 427 17.80 -11.55 -2.14
C GLU A 427 19.15 -12.23 -1.92
N ARG A 428 19.37 -13.38 -2.56
CA ARG A 428 20.64 -14.11 -2.48
C ARG A 428 21.78 -13.38 -3.17
N HIS A 429 21.52 -12.80 -4.35
CA HIS A 429 22.53 -12.12 -5.16
C HIS A 429 23.11 -10.91 -4.44
N PHE A 430 22.24 -10.10 -3.83
CA PHE A 430 22.60 -8.89 -3.11
C PHE A 430 22.80 -9.10 -1.60
N ARG A 431 22.62 -10.34 -1.10
CA ARG A 431 22.62 -10.66 0.33
C ARG A 431 21.67 -9.75 1.11
N ALA A 432 20.52 -9.45 0.51
CA ALA A 432 19.52 -8.57 1.09
C ALA A 432 18.89 -9.21 2.32
N THR A 433 18.45 -8.40 3.28
CA THR A 433 17.62 -8.82 4.41
C THR A 433 16.15 -8.86 4.04
N SER A 434 15.73 -8.05 3.06
CA SER A 434 14.39 -8.04 2.51
C SER A 434 14.39 -7.61 1.05
N VAL A 435 13.44 -8.15 0.28
CA VAL A 435 13.15 -7.77 -1.10
C VAL A 435 11.64 -7.60 -1.24
N GLU A 436 11.22 -6.47 -1.80
CA GLU A 436 9.82 -6.18 -2.09
C GLU A 436 9.68 -5.75 -3.55
N SER A 437 8.98 -6.57 -4.33
CA SER A 437 8.71 -6.33 -5.74
C SER A 437 7.25 -5.95 -5.97
N ARG A 438 7.02 -4.86 -6.71
CA ARG A 438 5.69 -4.39 -7.09
C ARG A 438 5.62 -4.13 -8.58
N ILE A 439 4.54 -4.57 -9.23
CA ILE A 439 4.23 -4.13 -10.60
C ILE A 439 3.86 -2.65 -10.55
N ILE A 440 4.62 -1.83 -11.26
CA ILE A 440 4.30 -0.42 -11.44
C ILE A 440 3.69 -0.17 -12.81
N HIS A 441 4.09 -0.95 -13.83
CA HIS A 441 3.62 -0.78 -15.20
C HIS A 441 3.21 -2.12 -15.80
N LEU A 442 2.05 -2.15 -16.47
CA LEU A 442 1.59 -3.30 -17.24
C LEU A 442 1.05 -2.85 -18.58
N SER A 443 1.67 -3.30 -19.68
CA SER A 443 1.18 -3.10 -21.04
C SER A 443 0.85 -4.44 -21.71
N VAL A 444 0.58 -4.42 -23.02
CA VAL A 444 0.36 -5.63 -23.80
C VAL A 444 1.66 -6.43 -23.98
N ASP A 445 2.77 -5.74 -24.23
CA ASP A 445 4.03 -6.38 -24.64
C ASP A 445 5.01 -6.56 -23.48
N TYR A 446 4.98 -5.67 -22.49
CA TYR A 446 5.95 -5.63 -21.38
C TYR A 446 5.31 -5.18 -20.07
N LEU A 447 6.02 -5.43 -18.98
CA LEU A 447 5.72 -4.91 -17.65
C LEU A 447 6.98 -4.42 -16.98
N SER A 448 6.81 -3.54 -15.99
CA SER A 448 7.89 -3.05 -15.14
C SER A 448 7.61 -3.34 -13.67
N LEU A 449 8.60 -3.89 -12.98
CA LEU A 449 8.61 -4.12 -11.54
C LEU A 449 9.53 -3.09 -10.88
N HIS A 450 9.00 -2.41 -9.88
CA HIS A 450 9.81 -1.68 -8.91
C HIS A 450 10.20 -2.64 -7.80
N VAL A 451 11.50 -2.80 -7.56
CA VAL A 451 12.04 -3.73 -6.58
C VAL A 451 12.87 -2.96 -5.57
N ASN A 452 12.44 -2.96 -4.32
CA ASN A 452 13.19 -2.40 -3.21
C ASN A 452 13.90 -3.53 -2.47
N LEU A 453 15.21 -3.40 -2.34
CA LEU A 453 16.05 -4.31 -1.56
C LEU A 453 16.63 -3.56 -0.37
N ARG A 454 16.67 -4.23 0.77
CA ARG A 454 17.45 -3.79 1.92
C ARG A 454 18.70 -4.65 2.06
N LEU A 455 19.86 -4.03 1.97
CA LEU A 455 21.16 -4.68 1.96
C LEU A 455 21.69 -4.87 3.39
N ARG A 456 22.64 -5.81 3.55
CA ARG A 456 23.41 -5.97 4.79
C ARG A 456 24.61 -5.06 4.88
N THR A 457 25.10 -4.59 3.73
CA THR A 457 26.29 -3.74 3.58
C THR A 457 26.01 -2.66 2.54
N PRO A 458 26.57 -1.45 2.70
CA PRO A 458 26.27 -0.32 1.82
C PRO A 458 26.91 -0.43 0.43
N GLU A 459 28.01 -1.17 0.30
CA GLU A 459 28.72 -1.30 -0.96
C GLU A 459 28.24 -2.52 -1.77
N VAL A 460 27.92 -2.28 -3.05
CA VAL A 460 27.51 -3.30 -4.01
C VAL A 460 28.27 -3.11 -5.32
N HIS A 461 28.99 -4.14 -5.75
CA HIS A 461 29.53 -4.23 -7.10
C HIS A 461 28.58 -5.03 -7.98
N LEU A 462 28.00 -4.37 -8.98
CA LEU A 462 27.02 -4.98 -9.88
C LEU A 462 27.59 -5.14 -11.30
N ASP A 463 27.67 -6.38 -11.76
CA ASP A 463 27.77 -6.70 -13.19
C ASP A 463 26.34 -6.73 -13.77
N LEU A 464 25.93 -5.60 -14.35
CA LEU A 464 24.59 -5.42 -14.88
C LEU A 464 24.25 -6.46 -15.95
N HIS A 465 25.20 -6.77 -16.84
CA HIS A 465 24.97 -7.71 -17.92
C HIS A 465 24.73 -9.13 -17.39
N ARG A 466 25.53 -9.56 -16.43
CA ARG A 466 25.37 -10.87 -15.78
C ARG A 466 24.06 -10.98 -15.01
N LEU A 467 23.64 -9.91 -14.33
CA LEU A 467 22.37 -9.86 -13.61
C LEU A 467 21.19 -10.00 -14.59
N GLU A 468 21.17 -9.22 -15.67
CA GLU A 468 20.13 -9.29 -16.71
C GLU A 468 20.03 -10.68 -17.34
N GLN A 469 21.17 -11.32 -17.66
CA GLN A 469 21.20 -12.69 -18.17
C GLN A 469 20.67 -13.72 -17.16
N GLY A 470 20.98 -13.53 -15.87
CA GLY A 470 20.49 -14.38 -14.78
C GLY A 470 18.97 -14.30 -14.67
N LEU A 471 18.43 -13.08 -14.55
CA LEU A 471 17.00 -12.81 -14.45
C LEU A 471 16.24 -13.26 -15.70
N THR A 472 16.79 -13.01 -16.89
CA THR A 472 16.21 -13.47 -18.16
C THR A 472 16.03 -14.98 -18.17
N ARG A 473 17.09 -15.75 -17.86
CA ARG A 473 17.01 -17.21 -17.82
C ARG A 473 16.04 -17.71 -16.75
N LEU A 474 15.94 -17.00 -15.63
CA LEU A 474 15.03 -17.36 -14.55
C LEU A 474 13.57 -17.21 -14.97
N ALA A 475 13.21 -16.02 -15.46
CA ALA A 475 11.84 -15.62 -15.79
C ALA A 475 11.35 -16.11 -17.15
N GLN A 476 12.25 -16.56 -18.04
CA GLN A 476 11.88 -16.99 -19.38
C GLN A 476 10.92 -18.19 -19.34
N PRO A 477 9.78 -18.13 -20.06
CA PRO A 477 8.81 -19.22 -20.12
C PRO A 477 9.40 -20.52 -20.68
N TRP A 478 8.82 -21.64 -20.27
CA TRP A 478 9.21 -22.98 -20.73
C TRP A 478 9.30 -23.09 -22.25
N LYS A 479 8.30 -22.56 -22.97
CA LYS A 479 8.24 -22.61 -24.44
C LYS A 479 9.39 -21.87 -25.11
N LEU A 480 9.75 -20.69 -24.59
CA LEU A 480 10.87 -19.91 -25.11
C LEU A 480 12.21 -20.57 -24.78
N LYS A 481 12.35 -21.14 -23.58
CA LYS A 481 13.52 -21.95 -23.21
C LYS A 481 13.67 -23.15 -24.15
N PHE A 482 12.57 -23.85 -24.44
CA PHE A 482 12.54 -24.98 -25.36
C PHE A 482 12.94 -24.57 -26.79
N ARG A 483 12.36 -23.48 -27.32
CA ARG A 483 12.74 -22.92 -28.62
C ARG A 483 14.23 -22.59 -28.68
N HIS A 484 14.73 -21.87 -27.69
CA HIS A 484 16.15 -21.48 -27.65
C HIS A 484 17.08 -22.70 -27.59
N LEU A 485 16.71 -23.74 -26.83
CA LEU A 485 17.48 -24.97 -26.77
C LEU A 485 17.42 -25.76 -28.08
N LEU A 486 16.29 -25.79 -28.79
CA LEU A 486 16.20 -26.37 -30.13
C LEU A 486 17.15 -25.63 -31.08
N GLU A 487 17.04 -24.29 -31.17
CA GLU A 487 17.88 -23.43 -32.04
C GLU A 487 19.37 -23.59 -31.76
N LYS A 488 19.75 -23.83 -30.51
CA LYS A 488 21.15 -24.04 -30.12
C LYS A 488 21.66 -25.45 -30.40
N THR A 489 20.79 -26.47 -30.38
CA THR A 489 21.20 -27.88 -30.36
C THR A 489 21.04 -28.56 -31.71
N LEU A 490 20.10 -28.10 -32.54
CA LEU A 490 19.68 -28.77 -33.77
C LEU A 490 19.71 -27.80 -34.97
N PRO A 491 20.23 -28.23 -36.13
CA PRO A 491 20.31 -27.39 -37.32
C PRO A 491 18.92 -27.05 -37.89
N ASP A 492 17.95 -27.96 -37.82
CA ASP A 492 16.60 -27.81 -38.40
C ASP A 492 15.57 -27.26 -37.40
N ALA A 493 16.02 -26.41 -36.48
CA ALA A 493 15.23 -25.96 -35.34
C ALA A 493 13.93 -25.24 -35.73
N ALA A 494 13.87 -24.54 -36.87
CA ALA A 494 12.68 -23.82 -37.31
C ALA A 494 11.51 -24.78 -37.64
N ASP A 495 11.79 -25.82 -38.41
CA ASP A 495 10.80 -26.83 -38.80
C ASP A 495 10.38 -27.68 -37.60
N LEU A 496 11.34 -28.03 -36.74
CA LEU A 496 11.07 -28.72 -35.48
C LEU A 496 10.20 -27.87 -34.55
N TRP A 497 10.46 -26.57 -34.44
CA TRP A 497 9.62 -25.67 -33.65
C TRP A 497 8.19 -25.62 -34.20
N GLN A 498 8.01 -25.51 -35.51
CA GLN A 498 6.68 -25.48 -36.13
C GLN A 498 5.90 -26.76 -35.82
N ARG A 499 6.55 -27.93 -35.89
CA ARG A 499 5.93 -29.23 -35.59
C ARG A 499 5.64 -29.43 -34.09
N TYR A 500 6.60 -29.12 -33.21
CA TYR A 500 6.54 -29.51 -31.80
C TYR A 500 6.05 -28.42 -30.83
N SER A 501 5.96 -27.16 -31.26
CA SER A 501 5.58 -26.02 -30.36
C SER A 501 4.24 -26.19 -29.64
N LYS A 502 3.33 -27.01 -30.20
CA LYS A 502 1.99 -27.29 -29.64
C LYS A 502 1.85 -28.70 -29.06
N VAL A 503 2.84 -29.58 -29.24
CA VAL A 503 2.76 -31.00 -28.84
C VAL A 503 2.83 -31.16 -27.32
N PHE A 504 3.76 -30.47 -26.66
CA PHE A 504 3.94 -30.57 -25.21
C PHE A 504 2.83 -29.83 -24.46
N LYS A 505 1.94 -30.54 -23.76
CA LYS A 505 0.85 -29.99 -22.92
C LYS A 505 1.36 -29.45 -21.57
N SER A 506 0.50 -28.75 -20.82
CA SER A 506 0.83 -28.17 -19.49
C SER A 506 1.47 -29.18 -18.56
N ASP A 507 0.84 -30.34 -18.40
CA ASP A 507 1.22 -31.35 -17.40
C ASP A 507 2.63 -31.90 -17.65
N TYR A 508 3.03 -32.01 -18.91
CA TYR A 508 4.38 -32.38 -19.29
C TYR A 508 5.37 -31.25 -18.98
N ARG A 509 5.03 -30.00 -19.33
CA ARG A 509 5.92 -28.84 -19.11
C ARG A 509 6.19 -28.57 -17.64
N GLU A 510 5.21 -28.87 -16.77
CA GLU A 510 5.34 -28.74 -15.32
C GLU A 510 6.31 -29.77 -14.73
N ARG A 511 6.38 -30.97 -15.30
CA ARG A 511 7.21 -32.08 -14.79
C ARG A 511 8.57 -32.18 -15.45
N THR A 512 8.71 -31.67 -16.66
CA THR A 512 9.88 -31.93 -17.50
C THR A 512 10.59 -30.65 -17.90
N HIS A 513 11.87 -30.54 -17.55
CA HIS A 513 12.69 -29.40 -17.95
C HIS A 513 12.86 -29.34 -19.50
N PRO A 514 12.84 -28.15 -20.14
CA PRO A 514 12.94 -28.01 -21.61
C PRO A 514 14.11 -28.76 -22.27
N ARG A 515 15.22 -28.94 -21.54
CA ARG A 515 16.38 -29.73 -22.01
C ARG A 515 16.03 -31.19 -22.31
N PHE A 516 15.18 -31.80 -21.49
CA PHE A 516 14.71 -33.17 -21.72
C PHE A 516 13.71 -33.23 -22.86
N ALA A 517 12.86 -32.21 -23.03
CA ALA A 517 11.97 -32.13 -24.19
C ALA A 517 12.72 -32.06 -25.53
N VAL A 518 13.88 -31.39 -25.59
CA VAL A 518 14.73 -31.42 -26.80
C VAL A 518 15.25 -32.84 -27.08
N ARG A 519 15.63 -33.59 -26.04
CA ARG A 519 16.03 -34.99 -26.16
C ARG A 519 14.87 -35.86 -26.64
N ASP A 520 13.67 -35.65 -26.10
CA ASP A 520 12.46 -36.36 -26.52
C ASP A 520 12.15 -36.09 -28.00
N VAL A 521 12.28 -34.83 -28.47
CA VAL A 521 12.18 -34.52 -29.89
C VAL A 521 13.22 -35.27 -30.71
N GLN A 522 14.49 -35.31 -30.29
CA GLN A 522 15.53 -36.07 -30.99
C GLN A 522 15.18 -37.57 -31.07
N ASN A 523 14.65 -38.14 -30.00
CA ASN A 523 14.26 -39.55 -29.98
C ASN A 523 13.05 -39.82 -30.89
N VAL A 524 12.05 -38.94 -30.91
CA VAL A 524 10.90 -39.05 -31.83
C VAL A 524 11.34 -38.88 -33.29
N GLU A 525 12.20 -37.92 -33.60
CA GLU A 525 12.70 -37.73 -34.98
C GLU A 525 13.55 -38.91 -35.46
N LYS A 526 14.33 -39.52 -34.55
CA LYS A 526 15.02 -40.79 -34.86
C LYS A 526 14.01 -41.88 -35.16
N LEU A 527 13.02 -42.11 -34.29
CA LEU A 527 11.99 -43.12 -34.53
C LEU A 527 11.30 -42.91 -35.89
N LEU A 528 10.88 -41.68 -36.21
CA LEU A 528 10.21 -41.36 -37.47
C LEU A 528 11.11 -41.51 -38.72
N SER A 529 12.43 -41.45 -38.56
CA SER A 529 13.37 -41.55 -39.70
C SER A 529 13.96 -42.94 -39.89
N ILE A 530 14.15 -43.73 -38.83
CA ILE A 530 14.83 -45.03 -38.86
C ILE A 530 14.01 -46.20 -38.30
N ASP A 531 12.75 -46.00 -37.90
CA ASP A 531 11.87 -47.02 -37.29
C ASP A 531 12.51 -47.76 -36.08
N GLN A 532 13.41 -47.09 -35.36
CA GLN A 532 14.06 -47.63 -34.16
C GLN A 532 13.66 -46.86 -32.91
N ASP A 533 13.09 -47.58 -31.94
CA ASP A 533 12.78 -47.08 -30.61
C ASP A 533 14.06 -46.95 -29.75
N VAL A 534 14.29 -45.77 -29.17
CA VAL A 534 15.34 -45.55 -28.17
C VAL A 534 14.68 -45.06 -26.89
N PHE A 535 14.61 -45.94 -25.89
CA PHE A 535 14.19 -45.57 -24.54
C PHE A 535 15.42 -45.15 -23.74
N ASP A 536 15.37 -43.95 -23.18
CA ASP A 536 16.32 -43.56 -22.14
C ASP A 536 15.79 -44.04 -20.79
N ILE A 537 16.48 -45.05 -20.23
CA ILE A 537 16.25 -45.56 -18.88
C ILE A 537 16.77 -44.56 -17.84
#